data_AF-A0A165EW49-F1
#
_entry.id   AF-A0A165EW49-F1
#
_cell.length_a   1.000
_cell.length_b   1.000
_cell.length_c   1.000
_cell.angle_alpha   90.00
_cell.angle_beta   90.00
_cell.angle_gamma   90.00
#
_symmetry.space_group_name_H-M   'P 1'
#
loop_
_entity.id
_entity.type
_entity.pdbx_description
1 polymer ?
#
loop_
_entity_poly.entity_id
_entity_poly.type
_entity_poly.pdbx_seq_one_letter_code
_entity_poly.pdbx_strand_id
1 'polypeptide(L)'
;MAFTGLRALAVFAALAVVNASPVVDTRAVCADGTRVTHAQCCSFIPVRDALLDEIFENSCGENAHSTVRIAFHDAIGFSTRGGKGGGADGSMIAFADTELAFPANAGIDEIVDDLKPFADAHGVSYGDIIQFGSSVALSLCPGAPLVQTFVGRKNATAAAPDGTVPDPFNPVGQILSRMADAGFSADEVIALLASHSIAAQDEIEPDIARSPFDSTPDQFDSQVFLEVLLKGNVLPSNLGPGQGEVLSPMEGEFRLQSDEAFARDPRTACTWQSFVANQALMASRFSAAMAKLGLLGHDPRTLVDCTEIIPRAAPVARRAAIIPAGKTRRDIEASCARSAFPNLQTAGGPATTVAPVPEQ
;
A
#
# COMPACT_ATOMS: atom_id res chain seq x y z
N MET A 1 68.14 41.56 -38.70
CA MET A 1 67.28 40.93 -37.68
C MET A 1 66.09 40.29 -38.37
N ALA A 2 65.99 38.96 -38.38
CA ALA A 2 64.73 38.20 -38.47
C ALA A 2 65.08 36.70 -38.39
N PHE A 3 64.68 36.06 -37.29
CA PHE A 3 64.67 34.61 -37.12
C PHE A 3 63.35 34.07 -37.69
N THR A 4 63.41 33.06 -38.56
CA THR A 4 62.25 32.23 -38.92
C THR A 4 62.41 30.85 -38.30
N GLY A 5 61.54 30.55 -37.32
CA GLY A 5 61.52 29.29 -36.60
C GLY A 5 60.73 28.19 -37.33
N LEU A 6 61.25 26.97 -37.28
CA LEU A 6 60.51 25.75 -37.59
C LEU A 6 59.82 25.24 -36.31
N ARG A 7 58.50 25.02 -36.38
CA ARG A 7 57.74 24.32 -35.32
C ARG A 7 57.59 22.84 -35.69
N ALA A 8 58.07 21.96 -34.84
CA ALA A 8 57.78 20.53 -34.89
C ALA A 8 56.47 20.26 -34.13
N LEU A 9 55.51 19.58 -34.76
CA LEU A 9 54.33 19.02 -34.08
C LEU A 9 54.68 17.61 -33.59
N ALA A 10 54.58 17.38 -32.27
CA ALA A 10 54.57 16.05 -31.68
C ALA A 10 53.10 15.61 -31.48
N VAL A 11 52.72 14.48 -32.08
CA VAL A 11 51.42 13.83 -31.87
C VAL A 11 51.54 12.86 -30.70
N PHE A 12 50.88 13.15 -29.59
CA PHE A 12 50.72 12.22 -28.48
C PHE A 12 49.45 11.39 -28.69
N ALA A 13 49.61 10.09 -28.93
CA ALA A 13 48.50 9.14 -28.88
C ALA A 13 48.27 8.74 -27.41
N ALA A 14 47.14 9.18 -26.84
CA ALA A 14 46.70 8.74 -25.52
C ALA A 14 45.97 7.40 -25.66
N LEU A 15 46.54 6.31 -25.12
CA LEU A 15 45.80 5.07 -24.90
C LEU A 15 44.85 5.27 -23.71
N ALA A 16 43.53 5.27 -23.96
CA ALA A 16 42.54 5.14 -22.92
C ALA A 16 42.45 3.67 -22.48
N VAL A 17 42.92 3.36 -21.28
CA VAL A 17 42.67 2.08 -20.62
C VAL A 17 41.25 2.13 -20.06
N VAL A 18 40.33 1.44 -20.73
CA VAL A 18 38.95 1.27 -20.23
C VAL A 18 39.01 0.14 -19.19
N ASN A 19 39.00 0.50 -17.90
CA ASN A 19 38.77 -0.46 -16.83
C ASN A 19 37.29 -0.90 -16.90
N ALA A 20 37.02 -1.98 -17.62
CA ALA A 20 35.76 -2.69 -17.48
C ALA A 20 35.79 -3.41 -16.13
N SER A 21 35.09 -2.87 -15.13
CA SER A 21 34.79 -3.63 -13.91
C SER A 21 34.10 -4.94 -14.31
N PRO A 22 34.45 -6.08 -13.69
CA PRO A 22 33.77 -7.34 -13.98
C PRO A 22 32.29 -7.16 -13.65
N VAL A 23 31.42 -7.38 -14.64
CA VAL A 23 29.98 -7.53 -14.40
C VAL A 23 29.84 -8.81 -13.58
N VAL A 24 29.60 -8.67 -12.28
CA VAL A 24 29.25 -9.81 -11.44
C VAL A 24 27.89 -10.29 -11.92
N ASP A 25 27.85 -11.46 -12.56
CA ASP A 25 26.58 -12.11 -12.91
C ASP A 25 25.95 -12.61 -11.62
N THR A 26 25.04 -11.80 -11.05
CA THR A 26 24.31 -12.12 -9.83
C THR A 26 23.15 -13.08 -10.09
N ARG A 27 22.91 -13.44 -11.37
CA ARG A 27 21.83 -14.35 -11.73
C ARG A 27 22.06 -15.72 -11.12
N ALA A 28 21.00 -16.29 -10.58
CA ALA A 28 21.02 -17.60 -9.97
C ALA A 28 19.89 -18.47 -10.51
N VAL A 29 20.07 -19.79 -10.39
CA VAL A 29 19.00 -20.77 -10.55
C VAL A 29 18.71 -21.30 -9.16
N CYS A 30 17.49 -21.09 -8.69
CA CYS A 30 17.02 -21.53 -7.38
C CYS A 30 16.77 -23.04 -7.36
N ALA A 31 16.54 -23.61 -6.18
CA ALA A 31 16.38 -25.06 -6.00
C ALA A 31 15.17 -25.64 -6.79
N ASP A 32 14.14 -24.84 -7.00
CA ASP A 32 12.94 -25.15 -7.79
C ASP A 32 13.14 -24.96 -9.31
N GLY A 33 14.32 -24.52 -9.75
CA GLY A 33 14.63 -24.21 -11.15
C GLY A 33 14.29 -22.78 -11.58
N THR A 34 13.69 -21.96 -10.69
CA THR A 34 13.40 -20.55 -10.98
C THR A 34 14.70 -19.78 -11.21
N ARG A 35 14.71 -18.96 -12.27
CA ARG A 35 15.85 -18.07 -12.57
C ARG A 35 15.58 -16.72 -11.95
N VAL A 36 16.51 -16.26 -11.11
CA VAL A 36 16.45 -14.94 -10.47
C VAL A 36 17.65 -14.10 -10.86
N THR A 37 17.49 -12.79 -10.83
CA THR A 37 18.53 -11.79 -11.05
C THR A 37 19.51 -11.66 -9.89
N HIS A 38 19.12 -12.06 -8.68
CA HIS A 38 19.98 -12.09 -7.50
C HIS A 38 19.72 -13.32 -6.63
N ALA A 39 20.78 -14.04 -6.24
CA ALA A 39 20.68 -15.29 -5.48
C ALA A 39 19.89 -15.17 -4.15
N GLN A 40 19.90 -14.00 -3.50
CA GLN A 40 19.12 -13.75 -2.29
C GLN A 40 17.60 -13.91 -2.51
N CYS A 41 17.09 -13.70 -3.73
CA CYS A 41 15.67 -13.94 -4.01
C CYS A 41 15.29 -15.41 -3.93
N CYS A 42 16.24 -16.34 -4.11
CA CYS A 42 15.96 -17.77 -3.97
C CYS A 42 15.51 -18.16 -2.55
N SER A 43 16.01 -17.50 -1.50
CA SER A 43 15.59 -17.82 -0.13
C SER A 43 14.18 -17.32 0.19
N PHE A 44 13.65 -16.38 -0.59
CA PHE A 44 12.30 -15.84 -0.42
C PHE A 44 11.24 -16.59 -1.22
N ILE A 45 11.61 -17.50 -2.13
CA ILE A 45 10.65 -18.34 -2.86
C ILE A 45 9.86 -19.25 -1.89
N PRO A 46 10.51 -20.03 -1.00
CA PRO A 46 9.77 -20.83 -0.01
C PRO A 46 8.96 -19.97 0.97
N VAL A 47 9.46 -18.77 1.32
CA VAL A 47 8.77 -17.82 2.19
C VAL A 47 7.48 -17.31 1.54
N ARG A 48 7.52 -16.97 0.25
CA ARG A 48 6.33 -16.62 -0.54
C ARG A 48 5.32 -17.75 -0.55
N ASP A 49 5.77 -18.97 -0.87
CA ASP A 49 4.86 -20.11 -1.01
C ASP A 49 4.21 -20.45 0.33
N ALA A 50 4.96 -20.38 1.44
CA ALA A 50 4.43 -20.57 2.79
C ALA A 50 3.51 -19.41 3.23
N LEU A 51 3.80 -18.14 2.88
CA LEU A 51 2.87 -17.03 3.13
C LEU A 51 1.52 -17.24 2.44
N LEU A 52 1.54 -17.66 1.17
CA LEU A 52 0.33 -17.93 0.40
C LEU A 52 -0.50 -19.06 1.01
N ASP A 53 0.15 -20.14 1.45
CA ASP A 53 -0.53 -21.33 1.96
C ASP A 53 -0.95 -21.20 3.42
N GLU A 54 -0.05 -20.77 4.30
CA GLU A 54 -0.18 -20.84 5.76
C GLU A 54 -0.80 -19.58 6.37
N ILE A 55 -0.50 -18.39 5.82
CA ILE A 55 -0.98 -17.10 6.39
C ILE A 55 -2.21 -16.59 5.64
N PHE A 56 -2.20 -16.64 4.31
CA PHE A 56 -3.27 -16.06 3.49
C PHE A 56 -4.31 -17.08 3.02
N GLU A 57 -4.08 -18.37 3.24
CA GLU A 57 -4.94 -19.46 2.79
C GLU A 57 -5.36 -19.35 1.31
N ASN A 58 -4.44 -18.84 0.47
CA ASN A 58 -4.63 -18.55 -0.95
C ASN A 58 -5.82 -17.63 -1.26
N SER A 59 -6.12 -16.66 -0.40
CA SER A 59 -7.27 -15.75 -0.54
C SER A 59 -6.92 -14.28 -0.29
N CYS A 60 -7.60 -13.39 -1.01
CA CYS A 60 -7.65 -11.96 -0.65
C CYS A 60 -8.72 -11.79 0.44
N GLY A 61 -8.33 -12.09 1.68
CA GLY A 61 -9.17 -12.00 2.87
C GLY A 61 -8.49 -11.24 3.99
N GLU A 62 -8.97 -11.44 5.21
CA GLU A 62 -8.58 -10.67 6.40
C GLU A 62 -7.05 -10.57 6.61
N ASN A 63 -6.33 -11.69 6.56
CA ASN A 63 -4.87 -11.70 6.75
C ASN A 63 -4.13 -10.98 5.63
N ALA A 64 -4.65 -11.04 4.39
CA ALA A 64 -4.09 -10.28 3.28
C ALA A 64 -4.32 -8.77 3.47
N HIS A 65 -5.53 -8.37 3.89
CA HIS A 65 -5.89 -6.97 4.17
C HIS A 65 -5.03 -6.40 5.30
N SER A 66 -4.97 -7.13 6.42
CA SER A 66 -4.21 -6.76 7.60
C SER A 66 -2.69 -6.71 7.34
N THR A 67 -2.17 -7.59 6.48
CA THR A 67 -0.75 -7.54 6.06
C THR A 67 -0.44 -6.31 5.19
N VAL A 68 -1.38 -5.86 4.35
CA VAL A 68 -1.23 -4.58 3.63
C VAL A 68 -1.31 -3.39 4.58
N ARG A 69 -2.19 -3.45 5.59
CA ARG A 69 -2.32 -2.42 6.63
C ARG A 69 -1.04 -2.28 7.47
N ILE A 70 -0.51 -3.37 8.04
CA ILE A 70 0.70 -3.31 8.86
C ILE A 70 1.91 -2.77 8.09
N ALA A 71 1.98 -2.99 6.77
CA ALA A 71 3.04 -2.39 5.94
C ALA A 71 3.03 -0.86 5.94
N PHE A 72 1.86 -0.22 6.08
CA PHE A 72 1.75 1.22 6.30
C PHE A 72 2.11 1.62 7.72
N HIS A 73 1.56 0.91 8.72
CA HIS A 73 1.77 1.24 10.13
C HIS A 73 3.24 1.15 10.54
N ASP A 74 3.96 0.14 10.05
CA ASP A 74 5.42 0.02 10.23
C ASP A 74 6.16 1.16 9.52
N ALA A 75 5.90 1.32 8.22
CA ALA A 75 6.68 2.26 7.41
C ALA A 75 6.50 3.74 7.78
N ILE A 76 5.30 4.16 8.20
CA ILE A 76 4.98 5.58 8.41
C ILE A 76 5.53 6.16 9.73
N GLY A 77 6.07 5.29 10.59
CA GLY A 77 6.98 5.60 11.69
C GLY A 77 8.32 6.19 11.23
N PHE A 78 8.28 7.21 10.37
CA PHE A 78 9.46 7.78 9.71
C PHE A 78 9.31 9.28 9.47
N SER A 79 10.41 10.02 9.56
CA SER A 79 10.46 11.41 9.13
C SER A 79 11.69 11.64 8.28
N THR A 80 11.51 12.35 7.16
CA THR A 80 12.63 12.84 6.34
C THR A 80 13.57 13.78 7.10
N ARG A 81 13.12 14.31 8.25
CA ARG A 81 13.90 15.14 9.17
C ARG A 81 14.49 14.36 10.37
N GLY A 82 14.22 13.06 10.46
CA GLY A 82 14.60 12.20 11.58
C GLY A 82 13.72 12.36 12.82
N GLY A 83 13.96 11.53 13.84
CA GLY A 83 13.32 11.63 15.16
C GLY A 83 11.92 11.02 15.29
N LYS A 84 11.46 10.22 14.31
CA LYS A 84 10.13 9.60 14.29
C LYS A 84 10.11 8.08 14.08
N GLY A 85 11.27 7.41 14.12
CA GLY A 85 11.40 5.97 13.89
C GLY A 85 12.23 5.64 12.64
N GLY A 86 12.40 4.34 12.38
CA GLY A 86 13.25 3.82 11.32
C GLY A 86 12.55 3.55 10.00
N GLY A 87 11.24 3.78 9.90
CA GLY A 87 10.45 3.51 8.70
C GLY A 87 10.13 2.04 8.55
N ALA A 88 10.24 1.51 7.33
CA ALA A 88 9.84 0.13 7.03
C ALA A 88 10.88 -0.86 7.58
N ASP A 89 11.07 -0.95 8.90
CA ASP A 89 12.16 -1.67 9.56
C ASP A 89 11.69 -2.83 10.45
N GLY A 90 10.37 -3.08 10.51
CA GLY A 90 9.77 -4.13 11.31
C GLY A 90 9.66 -3.82 12.79
N SER A 91 9.72 -2.54 13.18
CA SER A 91 9.56 -2.13 14.57
C SER A 91 8.19 -2.52 15.15
N MET A 92 7.15 -2.58 14.31
CA MET A 92 5.81 -3.03 14.71
C MET A 92 5.80 -4.46 15.29
N ILE A 93 6.68 -5.36 14.81
CA ILE A 93 6.82 -6.72 15.34
C ILE A 93 7.93 -6.80 16.41
N ALA A 94 9.04 -6.08 16.21
CA ALA A 94 10.17 -6.10 17.13
C ALA A 94 9.86 -5.47 18.50
N PHE A 95 9.02 -4.43 18.51
CA PHE A 95 8.64 -3.62 19.65
C PHE A 95 7.12 -3.61 19.85
N ALA A 96 6.47 -4.74 19.53
CA ALA A 96 5.02 -4.96 19.62
C ALA A 96 4.41 -4.48 20.95
N ASP A 97 5.02 -4.83 22.09
CA ASP A 97 4.59 -4.40 23.44
C ASP A 97 4.47 -2.87 23.61
N THR A 98 5.23 -2.10 22.81
CA THR A 98 5.20 -0.63 22.83
C THR A 98 4.30 -0.07 21.74
N GLU A 99 4.50 -0.49 20.48
CA GLU A 99 3.83 0.15 19.34
C GLU A 99 2.37 -0.25 19.20
N LEU A 100 2.01 -1.50 19.54
CA LEU A 100 0.62 -1.97 19.50
C LEU A 100 -0.23 -1.37 20.63
N ALA A 101 0.40 -0.81 21.66
CA ALA A 101 -0.30 -0.07 22.71
C ALA A 101 -0.75 1.33 22.29
N PHE A 102 -0.30 1.82 21.11
CA PHE A 102 -0.73 3.11 20.59
C PHE A 102 -2.14 3.01 20.00
N PRO A 103 -3.07 3.94 20.33
CA PRO A 103 -4.46 3.87 19.85
C PRO A 103 -4.60 3.77 18.32
N ALA A 104 -3.73 4.44 17.56
CA ALA A 104 -3.75 4.41 16.10
C ALA A 104 -3.38 3.03 15.51
N ASN A 105 -2.80 2.13 16.32
CA ASN A 105 -2.39 0.78 15.93
C ASN A 105 -3.34 -0.33 16.39
N ALA A 106 -4.52 0.02 16.93
CA ALA A 106 -5.52 -0.97 17.36
C ALA A 106 -5.84 -1.98 16.24
N GLY A 107 -5.89 -3.27 16.59
CA GLY A 107 -6.18 -4.39 15.69
C GLY A 107 -5.02 -4.80 14.78
N ILE A 108 -3.81 -4.26 14.96
CA ILE A 108 -2.61 -4.75 14.25
C ILE A 108 -1.99 -5.97 14.96
N ASP A 109 -2.34 -6.19 16.23
CA ASP A 109 -1.82 -7.28 17.05
C ASP A 109 -2.13 -8.66 16.47
N GLU A 110 -3.32 -8.87 15.90
CA GLU A 110 -3.70 -10.16 15.30
C GLU A 110 -2.73 -10.58 14.19
N ILE A 111 -2.46 -9.70 13.23
CA ILE A 111 -1.51 -10.03 12.14
C ILE A 111 -0.05 -10.05 12.61
N VAL A 112 0.29 -9.37 13.71
CA VAL A 112 1.62 -9.51 14.34
C VAL A 112 1.79 -10.90 14.95
N ASP A 113 0.75 -11.45 15.59
CA ASP A 113 0.77 -12.79 16.18
C ASP A 113 0.97 -13.89 15.14
N ASP A 114 0.54 -13.66 13.89
CA ASP A 114 0.80 -14.54 12.75
C ASP A 114 2.19 -14.32 12.12
N LEU A 115 2.54 -13.07 11.79
CA LEU A 115 3.76 -12.77 11.05
C LEU A 115 5.04 -12.94 11.88
N LYS A 116 4.99 -12.73 13.20
CA LYS A 116 6.15 -12.86 14.09
C LYS A 116 6.72 -14.29 14.13
N PRO A 117 5.95 -15.32 14.55
CA PRO A 117 6.45 -16.70 14.58
C PRO A 117 6.82 -17.20 13.18
N PHE A 118 6.09 -16.77 12.14
CA PHE A 118 6.41 -17.09 10.75
C PHE A 118 7.79 -16.55 10.35
N ALA A 119 8.05 -15.27 10.59
CA ALA A 119 9.34 -14.65 10.29
C ALA A 119 10.50 -15.31 11.05
N ASP A 120 10.28 -15.62 12.33
CA ASP A 120 11.26 -16.32 13.17
C ASP A 120 11.56 -17.73 12.64
N ALA A 121 10.54 -18.47 12.22
CA ALA A 121 10.69 -19.82 11.65
C ALA A 121 11.42 -19.83 10.31
N HIS A 122 11.24 -18.78 9.49
CA HIS A 122 11.88 -18.64 8.18
C HIS A 122 13.22 -17.87 8.23
N GLY A 123 13.61 -17.33 9.39
CA GLY A 123 14.84 -16.55 9.54
C GLY A 123 14.85 -15.26 8.72
N VAL A 124 13.69 -14.64 8.54
CA VAL A 124 13.49 -13.39 7.77
C VAL A 124 13.39 -12.23 8.75
N SER A 125 13.91 -11.05 8.37
CA SER A 125 13.77 -9.85 9.20
C SER A 125 12.31 -9.42 9.28
N TYR A 126 11.91 -8.77 10.37
CA TYR A 126 10.53 -8.32 10.52
C TYR A 126 10.14 -7.25 9.49
N GLY A 127 11.07 -6.36 9.12
CA GLY A 127 10.80 -5.39 8.05
C GLY A 127 10.61 -6.08 6.69
N ASP A 128 11.39 -7.15 6.41
CA ASP A 128 11.22 -7.90 5.17
C ASP A 128 9.92 -8.69 5.17
N ILE A 129 9.54 -9.36 6.26
CA ILE A 129 8.30 -10.15 6.27
C ILE A 129 7.05 -9.28 6.08
N ILE A 130 7.03 -8.08 6.65
CA ILE A 130 5.93 -7.13 6.48
C ILE A 130 5.84 -6.64 5.02
N GLN A 131 6.94 -6.13 4.45
CA GLN A 131 6.90 -5.49 3.13
C GLN A 131 6.83 -6.52 1.99
N PHE A 132 7.53 -7.64 2.13
CA PHE A 132 7.42 -8.78 1.21
C PHE A 132 6.04 -9.42 1.32
N GLY A 133 5.56 -9.67 2.54
CA GLY A 133 4.22 -10.19 2.82
C GLY A 133 3.13 -9.33 2.20
N SER A 134 3.20 -8.00 2.34
CA SER A 134 2.24 -7.08 1.70
C SER A 134 2.21 -7.22 0.18
N SER A 135 3.38 -7.39 -0.46
CA SER A 135 3.46 -7.60 -1.91
C SER A 135 2.88 -8.95 -2.34
N VAL A 136 3.07 -9.99 -1.53
CA VAL A 136 2.49 -11.33 -1.75
C VAL A 136 0.97 -11.31 -1.52
N ALA A 137 0.48 -10.67 -0.44
CA ALA A 137 -0.94 -10.49 -0.14
C ALA A 137 -1.66 -9.78 -1.30
N LEU A 138 -1.11 -8.69 -1.81
CA LEU A 138 -1.65 -7.99 -2.99
C LEU A 138 -1.76 -8.89 -4.21
N SER A 139 -0.89 -9.89 -4.36
CA SER A 139 -0.97 -10.82 -5.50
C SER A 139 -2.20 -11.74 -5.48
N LEU A 140 -2.87 -11.87 -4.34
CA LEU A 140 -4.11 -12.64 -4.18
C LEU A 140 -5.35 -11.82 -4.57
N CYS A 141 -5.26 -10.50 -4.52
CA CYS A 141 -6.38 -9.59 -4.76
C CYS A 141 -6.50 -9.24 -6.25
N PRO A 142 -7.53 -9.70 -6.97
CA PRO A 142 -7.68 -9.39 -8.38
C PRO A 142 -7.64 -7.87 -8.62
N GLY A 143 -6.93 -7.44 -9.66
CA GLY A 143 -6.79 -6.04 -10.04
C GLY A 143 -5.61 -5.31 -9.40
N ALA A 144 -5.01 -5.89 -8.34
CA ALA A 144 -3.88 -5.29 -7.66
C ALA A 144 -2.65 -5.22 -8.60
N PRO A 145 -1.88 -4.13 -8.54
CA PRO A 145 -0.67 -4.02 -9.32
C PRO A 145 0.46 -4.83 -8.70
N LEU A 146 1.45 -5.19 -9.53
CA LEU A 146 2.75 -5.63 -9.02
C LEU A 146 3.46 -4.42 -8.38
N VAL A 147 3.78 -4.53 -7.10
CA VAL A 147 4.60 -3.55 -6.36
C VAL A 147 6.06 -3.92 -6.48
N GLN A 148 6.95 -2.93 -6.59
CA GLN A 148 8.39 -3.20 -6.55
C GLN A 148 8.81 -3.57 -5.13
N THR A 149 9.35 -4.76 -4.95
CA THR A 149 9.57 -5.38 -3.64
C THR A 149 11.05 -5.62 -3.41
N PHE A 150 11.60 -4.95 -2.41
CA PHE A 150 12.97 -5.12 -1.98
C PHE A 150 13.04 -6.00 -0.72
N VAL A 151 14.14 -6.74 -0.56
CA VAL A 151 14.47 -7.51 0.65
C VAL A 151 15.89 -7.18 1.12
N GLY A 152 16.21 -7.52 2.37
CA GLY A 152 17.51 -7.29 3.00
C GLY A 152 17.49 -6.26 4.13
N ARG A 153 16.30 -5.94 4.67
CA ARG A 153 16.18 -5.04 5.82
C ARG A 153 16.82 -5.67 7.06
N LYS A 154 17.35 -4.83 7.92
CA LYS A 154 17.80 -5.24 9.26
C LYS A 154 16.64 -5.06 10.22
N ASN A 155 16.57 -5.91 11.24
CA ASN A 155 15.60 -5.74 12.32
C ASN A 155 15.78 -4.37 13.00
N ALA A 156 14.66 -3.73 13.32
CA ALA A 156 14.59 -2.50 14.07
C ALA A 156 15.41 -2.58 15.38
N THR A 157 15.93 -1.43 15.82
CA THR A 157 16.70 -1.31 17.08
C THR A 157 16.04 -0.40 18.10
N ALA A 158 14.93 0.24 17.74
CA ALA A 158 14.07 1.02 18.61
C ALA A 158 12.65 1.03 18.06
N ALA A 159 11.67 1.23 18.94
CA ALA A 159 10.28 1.49 18.55
C ALA A 159 10.14 2.85 17.85
N ALA A 160 9.18 2.98 16.95
CA ALA A 160 8.69 4.29 16.55
C ALA A 160 7.96 4.97 17.74
N PRO A 161 8.08 6.30 17.89
CA PRO A 161 7.25 7.05 18.83
C PRO A 161 5.80 7.11 18.35
N ASP A 162 4.88 7.25 19.30
CA ASP A 162 3.45 7.49 19.05
C ASP A 162 3.20 8.78 18.23
N GLY A 163 2.01 8.87 17.62
CA GLY A 163 1.53 10.00 16.83
C GLY A 163 2.18 10.11 15.45
N THR A 164 2.72 9.01 14.92
CA THR A 164 3.26 8.90 13.56
C THR A 164 2.24 8.39 12.55
N VAL A 165 1.34 7.50 12.99
CA VAL A 165 0.23 6.93 12.22
C VAL A 165 -0.98 7.88 12.27
N PRO A 166 -1.58 8.27 11.13
CA PRO A 166 -2.81 9.08 11.13
C PRO A 166 -4.05 8.32 11.60
N ASP A 167 -4.88 8.94 12.45
CA ASP A 167 -6.20 8.40 12.82
C ASP A 167 -7.29 8.78 11.79
N PRO A 168 -8.39 7.99 11.70
CA PRO A 168 -9.50 8.28 10.79
C PRO A 168 -10.26 9.59 11.12
N PHE A 169 -10.14 10.11 12.34
CA PHE A 169 -10.75 11.38 12.75
C PHE A 169 -9.80 12.58 12.64
N ASN A 170 -8.54 12.39 12.22
CA ASN A 170 -7.61 13.50 12.03
C ASN A 170 -8.08 14.37 10.83
N PRO A 171 -8.02 15.72 10.94
CA PRO A 171 -8.32 16.59 9.80
C PRO A 171 -7.38 16.36 8.61
N VAL A 172 -7.89 16.47 7.38
CA VAL A 172 -7.10 16.30 6.13
C VAL A 172 -5.78 17.08 6.14
N GLY A 173 -5.78 18.31 6.67
CA GLY A 173 -4.55 19.12 6.76
C GLY A 173 -3.47 18.53 7.67
N GLN A 174 -3.87 17.87 8.76
CA GLN A 174 -2.96 17.18 9.68
C GLN A 174 -2.40 15.92 9.02
N ILE A 175 -3.26 15.09 8.41
CA ILE A 175 -2.83 13.87 7.71
C ILE A 175 -1.86 14.22 6.57
N LEU A 176 -2.21 15.19 5.71
CA LEU A 176 -1.33 15.63 4.63
C LEU A 176 0.01 16.16 5.13
N SER A 177 0.04 16.86 6.27
CA SER A 177 1.29 17.35 6.86
C SER A 177 2.14 16.21 7.41
N ARG A 178 1.51 15.20 8.04
CA ARG A 178 2.18 14.00 8.56
C ARG A 178 2.78 13.17 7.42
N MET A 179 2.00 12.94 6.37
CA MET A 179 2.43 12.21 5.17
C MET A 179 3.54 12.96 4.43
N ALA A 180 3.47 14.29 4.31
CA ALA A 180 4.53 15.10 3.73
C ALA A 180 5.84 15.07 4.53
N ASP A 181 5.77 14.97 5.85
CA ASP A 181 6.96 14.80 6.71
C ASP A 181 7.68 13.46 6.44
N ALA A 182 6.93 12.41 6.14
CA ALA A 182 7.46 11.11 5.66
C ALA A 182 7.83 11.12 4.16
N GLY A 183 7.52 12.20 3.43
CA GLY A 183 7.94 12.42 2.05
C GLY A 183 6.86 12.22 0.99
N PHE A 184 5.58 12.08 1.34
CA PHE A 184 4.49 11.88 0.38
C PHE A 184 3.75 13.17 0.03
N SER A 185 3.44 13.32 -1.26
CA SER A 185 2.52 14.34 -1.78
C SER A 185 1.06 13.95 -1.51
N ALA A 186 0.15 14.92 -1.60
CA ALA A 186 -1.29 14.66 -1.48
C ALA A 186 -1.79 13.63 -2.51
N ASP A 187 -1.26 13.63 -3.73
CA ASP A 187 -1.63 12.65 -4.76
C ASP A 187 -1.16 11.24 -4.40
N GLU A 188 0.01 11.10 -3.76
CA GLU A 188 0.51 9.82 -3.28
C GLU A 188 -0.29 9.32 -2.07
N VAL A 189 -0.78 10.22 -1.20
CA VAL A 189 -1.70 9.83 -0.11
C VAL A 189 -2.98 9.22 -0.68
N ILE A 190 -3.60 9.87 -1.66
CA ILE A 190 -4.81 9.32 -2.31
C ILE A 190 -4.50 8.03 -3.06
N ALA A 191 -3.32 7.91 -3.66
CA ALA A 191 -2.88 6.67 -4.27
C ALA A 191 -2.76 5.53 -3.26
N LEU A 192 -2.18 5.77 -2.07
CA LEU A 192 -2.06 4.78 -1.00
C LEU A 192 -3.42 4.35 -0.46
N LEU A 193 -4.38 5.27 -0.32
CA LEU A 193 -5.76 4.96 0.11
C LEU A 193 -6.50 4.02 -0.86
N ALA A 194 -5.96 3.70 -2.03
CA ALA A 194 -6.49 2.60 -2.85
C ALA A 194 -6.40 1.23 -2.13
N SER A 195 -5.57 1.08 -1.09
CA SER A 195 -5.60 -0.10 -0.22
C SER A 195 -6.96 -0.29 0.45
N HIS A 196 -7.75 0.77 0.64
CA HIS A 196 -9.09 0.66 1.22
C HIS A 196 -10.10 -0.06 0.30
N SER A 197 -9.73 -0.36 -0.95
CA SER A 197 -10.50 -1.24 -1.84
C SER A 197 -10.41 -2.73 -1.44
N ILE A 198 -9.44 -3.10 -0.59
CA ILE A 198 -9.25 -4.46 -0.07
C ILE A 198 -9.10 -4.43 1.45
N ALA A 199 -10.11 -3.86 2.12
CA ALA A 199 -10.03 -3.60 3.55
C ALA A 199 -11.40 -3.56 4.24
N ALA A 200 -11.36 -3.78 5.54
CA ALA A 200 -12.46 -3.63 6.47
C ALA A 200 -11.97 -3.02 7.79
N GLN A 201 -12.90 -2.80 8.72
CA GLN A 201 -12.60 -2.36 10.08
C GLN A 201 -13.05 -3.39 11.11
N ASP A 202 -12.30 -3.49 12.21
CA ASP A 202 -12.67 -4.30 13.37
C ASP A 202 -12.80 -3.48 14.66
N GLU A 203 -12.01 -2.43 14.80
CA GLU A 203 -11.81 -1.74 16.09
C GLU A 203 -12.60 -0.43 16.26
N ILE A 204 -13.09 0.18 15.18
CA ILE A 204 -13.82 1.46 15.30
C ILE A 204 -15.24 1.19 15.83
N GLU A 205 -15.89 0.16 15.31
CA GLU A 205 -17.15 -0.38 15.81
C GLU A 205 -17.08 -1.92 15.82
N PRO A 206 -16.68 -2.52 16.96
CA PRO A 206 -16.52 -3.96 17.11
C PRO A 206 -17.80 -4.78 16.87
N ASP A 207 -18.99 -4.19 17.07
CA ASP A 207 -20.28 -4.88 16.84
C ASP A 207 -20.54 -5.17 15.35
N ILE A 208 -19.82 -4.50 14.45
CA ILE A 208 -19.85 -4.71 13.00
C ILE A 208 -18.44 -4.94 12.44
N ALA A 209 -17.57 -5.61 13.23
CA ALA A 209 -16.25 -6.02 12.78
C ALA A 209 -16.30 -6.69 11.40
N ARG A 210 -15.23 -6.52 10.63
CA ARG A 210 -15.07 -6.94 9.24
C ARG A 210 -16.01 -6.25 8.25
N SER A 211 -16.68 -5.15 8.62
CA SER A 211 -17.45 -4.34 7.67
C SER A 211 -16.49 -3.62 6.71
N PRO A 212 -16.59 -3.88 5.38
CA PRO A 212 -15.64 -3.37 4.40
C PRO A 212 -15.86 -1.90 4.05
N PHE A 213 -14.83 -1.26 3.48
CA PHE A 213 -14.90 0.14 3.03
C PHE A 213 -15.51 0.32 1.63
N ASP A 214 -15.71 -0.77 0.90
CA ASP A 214 -16.47 -0.79 -0.35
C ASP A 214 -17.21 -2.13 -0.54
N SER A 215 -17.98 -2.24 -1.62
CA SER A 215 -18.81 -3.41 -1.92
C SER A 215 -18.07 -4.63 -2.49
N THR A 216 -16.76 -4.53 -2.70
CA THR A 216 -15.91 -5.57 -3.32
C THR A 216 -14.57 -5.71 -2.61
N PRO A 217 -14.55 -6.00 -1.29
CA PRO A 217 -13.31 -5.99 -0.50
C PRO A 217 -12.31 -7.10 -0.88
N ASP A 218 -12.70 -8.05 -1.73
CA ASP A 218 -11.81 -9.08 -2.26
C ASP A 218 -11.12 -8.68 -3.57
N GLN A 219 -11.43 -7.49 -4.11
CA GLN A 219 -10.96 -7.00 -5.40
C GLN A 219 -10.35 -5.62 -5.26
N PHE A 220 -9.10 -5.47 -5.72
CA PHE A 220 -8.47 -4.17 -5.81
C PHE A 220 -9.01 -3.44 -7.04
N ASP A 221 -10.10 -2.70 -6.87
CA ASP A 221 -10.78 -1.97 -7.93
C ASP A 221 -11.12 -0.52 -7.53
N SER A 222 -11.90 0.18 -8.36
CA SER A 222 -12.17 1.60 -8.16
C SER A 222 -13.47 1.88 -7.37
N GLN A 223 -14.14 0.86 -6.82
CA GLN A 223 -15.41 0.99 -6.11
C GLN A 223 -15.29 1.91 -4.89
N VAL A 224 -14.28 1.74 -4.03
CA VAL A 224 -14.04 2.63 -2.88
C VAL A 224 -14.03 4.13 -3.26
N PHE A 225 -13.41 4.49 -4.39
CA PHE A 225 -13.36 5.88 -4.85
C PHE A 225 -14.72 6.42 -5.29
N LEU A 226 -15.61 5.56 -5.77
CA LEU A 226 -16.99 5.91 -6.10
C LEU A 226 -17.89 5.93 -4.86
N GLU A 227 -17.81 4.89 -4.03
CA GLU A 227 -18.75 4.63 -2.95
C GLU A 227 -18.60 5.63 -1.81
N VAL A 228 -17.36 6.05 -1.47
CA VAL A 228 -17.10 7.16 -0.54
C VAL A 228 -17.69 8.50 -1.02
N LEU A 229 -17.82 8.70 -2.34
CA LEU A 229 -18.46 9.89 -2.93
C LEU A 229 -19.99 9.81 -2.93
N LEU A 230 -20.59 8.67 -2.62
CA LEU A 230 -22.04 8.60 -2.47
C LEU A 230 -22.49 9.31 -1.18
N LYS A 231 -23.70 9.85 -1.17
CA LYS A 231 -24.35 10.38 0.03
C LYS A 231 -24.49 9.30 1.07
N GLY A 232 -23.92 9.54 2.24
CA GLY A 232 -24.13 8.72 3.43
C GLY A 232 -25.55 8.84 3.93
N ASN A 233 -26.21 7.72 4.23
CA ASN A 233 -27.60 7.70 4.69
C ASN A 233 -27.91 6.57 5.68
N VAL A 234 -26.94 5.74 6.02
CA VAL A 234 -27.09 4.64 6.97
C VAL A 234 -25.89 4.60 7.92
N LEU A 235 -26.14 4.29 9.19
CA LEU A 235 -25.10 3.78 10.08
C LEU A 235 -25.23 2.26 10.07
N PRO A 236 -24.15 1.50 9.83
CA PRO A 236 -24.25 0.06 9.84
C PRO A 236 -24.49 -0.48 11.27
N SER A 237 -24.10 0.29 12.29
CA SER A 237 -24.38 0.01 13.71
C SER A 237 -25.63 0.76 14.22
N ASN A 238 -26.29 0.19 15.22
CA ASN A 238 -27.43 0.82 15.89
C ASN A 238 -27.02 1.78 17.04
N LEU A 239 -25.71 1.95 17.30
CA LEU A 239 -25.18 2.65 18.47
C LEU A 239 -24.87 4.15 18.23
N GLY A 240 -24.99 4.63 16.99
CA GLY A 240 -24.47 5.94 16.59
C GLY A 240 -23.04 5.82 16.02
N PRO A 241 -22.51 6.84 15.33
CA PRO A 241 -21.18 6.72 14.74
C PRO A 241 -20.10 6.69 15.82
N GLY A 242 -19.18 5.72 15.73
CA GLY A 242 -17.94 5.70 16.48
C GLY A 242 -17.03 6.90 16.16
N GLN A 243 -15.98 7.12 16.95
CA GLN A 243 -15.03 8.20 16.66
C GLN A 243 -14.26 7.88 15.36
N GLY A 244 -14.43 8.71 14.34
CA GLY A 244 -13.83 8.47 13.02
C GLY A 244 -14.74 7.71 12.04
N GLU A 245 -15.97 7.41 12.43
CA GLU A 245 -17.03 6.90 11.55
C GLU A 245 -17.94 8.04 11.07
N VAL A 246 -18.45 7.92 9.84
CA VAL A 246 -19.54 8.74 9.29
C VAL A 246 -20.57 7.85 8.59
N LEU A 247 -21.71 8.42 8.18
CA LEU A 247 -22.75 7.67 7.50
C LEU A 247 -22.22 6.99 6.22
N SER A 248 -22.42 5.69 6.14
CA SER A 248 -22.18 4.88 4.94
C SER A 248 -23.30 5.08 3.91
N PRO A 249 -23.06 4.79 2.62
CA PRO A 249 -24.07 4.89 1.59
C PRO A 249 -24.90 3.60 1.46
N MET A 250 -24.43 2.47 2.00
CA MET A 250 -25.04 1.16 1.81
C MET A 250 -25.01 0.35 3.10
N GLU A 251 -26.00 -0.52 3.26
CA GLU A 251 -26.07 -1.46 4.38
C GLU A 251 -24.85 -2.38 4.36
N GLY A 252 -24.17 -2.53 5.50
CA GLY A 252 -22.97 -3.37 5.66
C GLY A 252 -21.65 -2.77 5.19
N GLU A 253 -21.66 -1.64 4.48
CA GLU A 253 -20.43 -0.89 4.16
C GLU A 253 -20.06 0.02 5.34
N PHE A 254 -18.78 0.17 5.66
CA PHE A 254 -18.29 1.10 6.67
C PHE A 254 -17.62 2.32 6.01
N ARG A 255 -17.80 3.51 6.57
CA ARG A 255 -17.16 4.73 6.04
C ARG A 255 -16.35 5.48 7.08
N LEU A 256 -15.06 5.62 6.79
CA LEU A 256 -14.14 6.44 7.57
C LEU A 256 -14.38 7.94 7.33
N GLN A 257 -14.34 8.71 8.41
CA GLN A 257 -14.44 10.18 8.38
C GLN A 257 -13.31 10.80 7.54
N SER A 258 -12.10 10.27 7.63
CA SER A 258 -10.94 10.73 6.84
C SER A 258 -11.18 10.58 5.34
N ASP A 259 -11.72 9.45 4.91
CA ASP A 259 -11.93 9.13 3.50
C ASP A 259 -13.02 10.02 2.91
N GLU A 260 -14.13 10.19 3.64
CA GLU A 260 -15.19 11.11 3.26
C GLU A 260 -14.65 12.53 3.03
N ALA A 261 -13.77 12.98 3.94
CA ALA A 261 -13.14 14.29 3.89
C ALA A 261 -12.12 14.40 2.74
N PHE A 262 -11.26 13.39 2.51
CA PHE A 262 -10.30 13.37 1.41
C PHE A 262 -10.97 13.40 0.04
N ALA A 263 -12.09 12.69 -0.11
CA ALA A 263 -12.86 12.66 -1.35
C ALA A 263 -13.45 14.04 -1.72
N ARG A 264 -13.63 14.92 -0.72
CA ARG A 264 -14.29 16.22 -0.85
C ARG A 264 -13.37 17.43 -0.67
N ASP A 265 -12.15 17.25 -0.13
CA ASP A 265 -11.20 18.34 0.09
C ASP A 265 -10.64 18.87 -1.24
N PRO A 266 -10.60 20.20 -1.46
CA PRO A 266 -10.16 20.79 -2.73
C PRO A 266 -8.70 20.46 -3.12
N ARG A 267 -7.87 20.00 -2.18
CA ARG A 267 -6.48 19.58 -2.43
C ARG A 267 -6.38 18.17 -2.99
N THR A 268 -7.39 17.31 -2.76
CA THR A 268 -7.34 15.87 -3.07
C THR A 268 -8.50 15.37 -3.92
N ALA A 269 -9.66 16.04 -3.92
CA ALA A 269 -10.88 15.60 -4.59
C ALA A 269 -10.72 15.30 -6.09
N CYS A 270 -9.85 16.04 -6.80
CA CYS A 270 -9.60 15.77 -8.20
C CYS A 270 -8.76 14.52 -8.44
N THR A 271 -7.81 14.22 -7.56
CA THR A 271 -7.03 12.98 -7.63
C THR A 271 -7.90 11.80 -7.24
N TRP A 272 -8.73 11.95 -6.21
CA TRP A 272 -9.75 10.96 -5.81
C TRP A 272 -10.67 10.60 -6.99
N GLN A 273 -11.29 11.62 -7.61
CA GLN A 273 -12.17 11.41 -8.78
C GLN A 273 -11.44 10.80 -9.98
N SER A 274 -10.12 11.00 -10.12
CA SER A 274 -9.35 10.50 -11.26
C SER A 274 -9.27 8.97 -11.32
N PHE A 275 -9.44 8.29 -10.18
CA PHE A 275 -9.37 6.84 -10.08
C PHE A 275 -10.71 6.15 -10.35
N VAL A 276 -11.84 6.81 -10.05
CA VAL A 276 -13.21 6.28 -10.21
C VAL A 276 -13.46 5.54 -11.53
N ALA A 277 -12.96 6.07 -12.64
CA ALA A 277 -13.17 5.48 -13.97
C ALA A 277 -11.86 4.99 -14.63
N ASN A 278 -10.78 4.83 -13.86
CA ASN A 278 -9.45 4.57 -14.40
C ASN A 278 -8.64 3.63 -13.50
N GLN A 279 -9.01 2.35 -13.51
CA GLN A 279 -8.32 1.29 -12.77
C GLN A 279 -6.81 1.25 -13.06
N ALA A 280 -6.41 1.43 -14.32
CA ALA A 280 -5.00 1.37 -14.71
C ALA A 280 -4.19 2.51 -14.08
N LEU A 281 -4.77 3.71 -14.00
CA LEU A 281 -4.14 4.84 -13.33
C LEU A 281 -4.05 4.60 -11.83
N MET A 282 -5.15 4.17 -11.20
CA MET A 282 -5.18 3.86 -9.76
C MET A 282 -4.11 2.84 -9.38
N ALA A 283 -4.10 1.67 -10.06
CA ALA A 283 -3.12 0.62 -9.83
C ALA A 283 -1.67 1.08 -10.08
N SER A 284 -1.43 1.85 -11.15
CA SER A 284 -0.09 2.39 -11.42
C SER A 284 0.38 3.37 -10.35
N ARG A 285 -0.51 4.20 -9.80
CA ARG A 285 -0.16 5.19 -8.76
C ARG A 285 0.02 4.52 -7.40
N PHE A 286 -0.85 3.57 -7.05
CA PHE A 286 -0.71 2.77 -5.84
C PHE A 286 0.61 2.00 -5.82
N SER A 287 0.96 1.30 -6.92
CA SER A 287 2.23 0.56 -7.01
C SER A 287 3.45 1.44 -6.77
N ALA A 288 3.50 2.62 -7.38
CA ALA A 288 4.59 3.57 -7.19
C ALA A 288 4.65 4.10 -5.74
N ALA A 289 3.50 4.41 -5.13
CA ALA A 289 3.45 4.92 -3.77
C ALA A 289 3.79 3.84 -2.72
N MET A 290 3.30 2.61 -2.89
CA MET A 290 3.63 1.46 -2.04
C MET A 290 5.12 1.07 -2.14
N ALA A 291 5.70 1.09 -3.35
CA ALA A 291 7.14 0.84 -3.51
C ALA A 291 7.98 1.87 -2.75
N LYS A 292 7.55 3.15 -2.76
CA LYS A 292 8.18 4.22 -1.98
C LYS A 292 7.98 4.03 -0.48
N LEU A 293 6.78 3.65 -0.04
CA LEU A 293 6.45 3.34 1.35
C LEU A 293 7.35 2.24 1.92
N GLY A 294 7.50 1.13 1.20
CA GLY A 294 8.37 0.02 1.62
C GLY A 294 9.86 0.37 1.68
N LEU A 295 10.28 1.52 1.14
CA LEU A 295 11.67 2.00 1.18
C LEU A 295 11.91 3.10 2.21
N LEU A 296 10.91 3.53 2.97
CA LEU A 296 11.12 4.54 4.02
C LEU A 296 12.17 4.04 5.03
N GLY A 297 13.16 4.89 5.30
CA GLY A 297 14.28 4.57 6.17
C GLY A 297 15.43 3.79 5.52
N HIS A 298 15.29 3.36 4.26
CA HIS A 298 16.27 2.50 3.59
C HIS A 298 16.88 3.14 2.34
N ASP A 299 18.14 2.78 2.07
CA ASP A 299 18.77 3.05 0.78
C ASP A 299 18.54 1.84 -0.14
N PRO A 300 17.78 1.98 -1.25
CA PRO A 300 17.50 0.86 -2.15
C PRO A 300 18.76 0.22 -2.74
N ARG A 301 19.90 0.94 -2.76
CA ARG A 301 21.20 0.41 -3.23
C ARG A 301 21.80 -0.62 -2.27
N THR A 302 21.30 -0.69 -1.05
CA THR A 302 21.73 -1.65 -0.01
C THR A 302 20.78 -2.84 0.12
N LEU A 303 19.67 -2.82 -0.63
CA LEU A 303 18.67 -3.87 -0.66
C LEU A 303 18.75 -4.63 -1.99
N VAL A 304 18.04 -5.75 -2.07
CA VAL A 304 17.91 -6.56 -3.27
C VAL A 304 16.49 -6.49 -3.79
N ASP A 305 16.32 -6.12 -5.06
CA ASP A 305 15.03 -6.17 -5.74
C ASP A 305 14.67 -7.63 -6.02
N CYS A 306 13.64 -8.13 -5.34
CA CYS A 306 13.07 -9.47 -5.53
C CYS A 306 11.63 -9.40 -6.05
N THR A 307 11.28 -8.34 -6.78
CA THR A 307 9.96 -8.20 -7.41
C THR A 307 9.64 -9.37 -8.35
N GLU A 308 10.66 -9.94 -8.99
CA GLU A 308 10.50 -11.01 -9.99
C GLU A 308 9.89 -12.31 -9.45
N ILE A 309 9.94 -12.54 -8.13
CA ILE A 309 9.37 -13.73 -7.50
C ILE A 309 7.95 -13.49 -6.95
N ILE A 310 7.45 -12.26 -6.95
CA ILE A 310 6.09 -11.95 -6.51
C ILE A 310 5.08 -12.40 -7.59
N PRO A 311 4.03 -13.16 -7.23
CA PRO A 311 3.02 -13.56 -8.19
C PRO A 311 2.28 -12.34 -8.76
N ARG A 312 1.70 -12.50 -9.96
CA ARG A 312 0.84 -11.46 -10.53
C ARG A 312 -0.60 -11.74 -10.15
N ALA A 313 -1.29 -10.73 -9.62
CA ALA A 313 -2.72 -10.80 -9.39
C ALA A 313 -3.49 -11.07 -10.69
N ALA A 314 -4.61 -11.79 -10.56
CA ALA A 314 -5.59 -11.90 -11.63
C ALA A 314 -6.10 -10.50 -12.02
N PRO A 315 -6.48 -10.26 -13.28
CA PRO A 315 -7.07 -8.98 -13.66
C PRO A 315 -8.49 -8.85 -13.10
N VAL A 316 -8.89 -7.64 -12.70
CA VAL A 316 -10.31 -7.31 -12.48
C VAL A 316 -11.07 -7.29 -13.80
N ALA A 317 -12.33 -7.75 -13.76
CA ALA A 317 -13.20 -7.76 -14.93
C ALA A 317 -13.53 -6.33 -15.43
N ARG A 318 -13.56 -5.36 -14.50
CA ARG A 318 -13.99 -3.99 -14.77
C ARG A 318 -12.82 -3.02 -14.70
N ARG A 319 -12.86 -1.98 -15.54
CA ARG A 319 -11.82 -0.94 -15.62
C ARG A 319 -12.25 0.41 -15.02
N ALA A 320 -13.49 0.47 -14.55
CA ALA A 320 -14.14 1.64 -13.99
C ALA A 320 -15.17 1.16 -12.97
N ALA A 321 -15.41 1.97 -11.95
CA ALA A 321 -16.44 1.71 -10.95
C ALA A 321 -17.84 1.73 -11.58
N ILE A 322 -18.78 1.02 -10.94
CA ILE A 322 -20.18 0.94 -11.31
C ILE A 322 -21.00 1.48 -10.14
N ILE A 323 -21.97 2.34 -10.45
CA ILE A 323 -22.92 2.84 -9.46
C ILE A 323 -23.69 1.63 -8.91
N PRO A 324 -23.62 1.36 -7.59
CA PRO A 324 -24.27 0.21 -6.99
C PRO A 324 -25.78 0.18 -7.25
N ALA A 325 -26.38 -1.01 -7.20
CA ALA A 325 -27.81 -1.14 -7.42
C ALA A 325 -28.58 -0.41 -6.30
N GLY A 326 -29.67 0.26 -6.66
CA GLY A 326 -30.41 1.17 -5.76
C GLY A 326 -29.82 2.58 -5.63
N LYS A 327 -28.63 2.84 -6.21
CA LYS A 327 -28.04 4.18 -6.30
C LYS A 327 -28.12 4.73 -7.72
N THR A 328 -27.99 6.04 -7.82
CA THR A 328 -28.01 6.79 -9.08
C THR A 328 -26.94 7.88 -9.07
N ARG A 329 -26.73 8.53 -10.21
CA ARG A 329 -25.86 9.71 -10.28
C ARG A 329 -26.27 10.87 -9.37
N ARG A 330 -27.53 10.94 -8.94
CA ARG A 330 -28.00 11.99 -8.03
C ARG A 330 -27.51 11.81 -6.60
N ASP A 331 -27.01 10.62 -6.30
CA ASP A 331 -26.48 10.23 -4.99
C ASP A 331 -24.99 10.53 -4.89
N ILE A 332 -24.33 10.93 -5.98
CA ILE A 332 -22.88 11.22 -6.02
C ILE A 332 -22.64 12.69 -5.66
N GLU A 333 -21.75 12.92 -4.69
CA GLU A 333 -21.30 14.23 -4.23
C GLU A 333 -19.95 14.62 -4.85
N ALA A 334 -19.94 14.71 -6.18
CA ALA A 334 -18.73 15.03 -6.94
C ALA A 334 -18.13 16.38 -6.49
N SER A 335 -16.84 16.36 -6.13
CA SER A 335 -16.17 17.49 -5.47
C SER A 335 -14.97 18.04 -6.25
N CYS A 336 -14.59 17.43 -7.38
CA CYS A 336 -13.51 17.98 -8.20
C CYS A 336 -13.98 19.20 -9.00
N ALA A 337 -13.40 20.38 -8.70
CA ALA A 337 -13.70 21.61 -9.42
C ALA A 337 -13.09 21.69 -10.83
N ARG A 338 -12.14 20.80 -11.17
CA ARG A 338 -11.34 20.87 -12.41
C ARG A 338 -11.90 20.01 -13.55
N SER A 339 -12.73 19.02 -13.24
CA SER A 339 -13.27 18.10 -14.24
C SER A 339 -14.63 17.56 -13.81
N ALA A 340 -15.51 17.35 -14.79
CA ALA A 340 -16.81 16.73 -14.54
C ALA A 340 -16.64 15.29 -14.08
N PHE A 341 -17.56 14.84 -13.21
CA PHE A 341 -17.62 13.45 -12.78
C PHE A 341 -17.84 12.51 -13.98
N PRO A 342 -17.12 11.38 -14.08
CA PRO A 342 -17.20 10.49 -15.23
C PRO A 342 -18.59 9.88 -15.41
N ASN A 343 -18.88 9.49 -16.66
CA ASN A 343 -20.11 8.79 -16.96
C ASN A 343 -19.99 7.30 -16.60
N LEU A 344 -20.63 6.88 -15.51
CA LEU A 344 -20.61 5.48 -15.06
C LEU A 344 -21.89 4.71 -15.42
N GLN A 345 -21.75 3.40 -15.51
CA GLN A 345 -22.89 2.47 -15.57
C GLN A 345 -23.52 2.33 -14.17
N THR A 346 -24.79 1.94 -14.13
CA THR A 346 -25.51 1.62 -12.89
C THR A 346 -25.86 0.15 -12.91
N ALA A 347 -25.54 -0.57 -11.83
CA ALA A 347 -25.93 -1.95 -11.67
C ALA A 347 -27.46 -2.07 -11.59
N GLY A 348 -28.02 -3.06 -12.28
CA GLY A 348 -29.44 -3.40 -12.13
C GLY A 348 -29.66 -4.34 -10.95
N GLY A 349 -30.90 -4.43 -10.47
CA GLY A 349 -31.27 -5.34 -9.39
C GLY A 349 -31.77 -4.63 -8.13
N PRO A 350 -31.98 -5.39 -7.03
CA PRO A 350 -32.31 -4.82 -5.71
C PRO A 350 -31.16 -3.96 -5.18
N ALA A 351 -31.43 -3.12 -4.18
CA ALA A 351 -30.39 -2.32 -3.54
C ALA A 351 -29.25 -3.20 -3.01
N THR A 352 -28.01 -2.77 -3.20
CA THR A 352 -26.83 -3.49 -2.71
C THR A 352 -26.79 -3.52 -1.18
N THR A 353 -26.46 -4.67 -0.62
CA THR A 353 -26.07 -4.87 0.78
C THR A 353 -24.71 -5.56 0.77
N VAL A 354 -23.78 -5.08 1.57
CA VAL A 354 -22.41 -5.58 1.60
C VAL A 354 -22.25 -6.57 2.76
N ALA A 355 -21.60 -7.70 2.49
CA ALA A 355 -21.32 -8.70 3.52
C ALA A 355 -19.99 -8.35 4.22
N PRO A 356 -19.83 -8.70 5.52
CA PRO A 356 -18.54 -8.62 6.17
C PRO A 356 -17.49 -9.49 5.46
N VAL A 357 -16.23 -9.05 5.47
CA VAL A 357 -15.08 -9.89 5.05
C VAL A 357 -15.08 -11.18 5.88
N PRO A 358 -14.90 -12.37 5.31
CA PRO A 358 -14.86 -13.62 6.09
C PRO A 358 -13.71 -13.65 7.12
N GLU A 359 -13.93 -14.32 8.26
CA GLU A 359 -12.87 -14.62 9.23
C GLU A 359 -11.79 -15.53 8.62
N GLN A 360 -10.56 -15.42 9.15
CA GLN A 360 -9.42 -16.26 8.81
C GLN A 360 -8.75 -16.77 10.08
#